data_AF-A0A7G7KKM6-F1
#
_entry.id   AF-A0A7G7KKM6-F1
#
_cell.length_a   1.000
_cell.length_b   1.000
_cell.length_c   1.000
_cell.angle_alpha   90.00
_cell.angle_beta   90.00
_cell.angle_gamma   90.00
#
_symmetry.space_group_name_H-M   'P 1'
#
loop_
_entity.id
_entity.type
_entity.pdbx_description
1 polymer ?
#
loop_
_entity_poly.entity_id
_entity_poly.type
_entity_poly.pdbx_seq_one_letter_code
_entity_poly.pdbx_strand_id
1 'polypeptide(L)'
;MQRWQVQLKRIDQHLLDAVATEARQRERLRRNHNLHRESDLVQRFLNALQPGTYVRPHRHVRAEAGTGFECFLVLQGALGLLVLDAQGHVLRQERLSAKGSLRGVELAENQFHTLVALEPDTVMFELKQGPYFPTADKDFLPMFPLEGTPEAQDQELRWRDLFKGSGRSSEQ
;
A
#
# COMPACT_ATOMS: atom_id res chain seq x y z
N MET A 1 -23.59 11.81 37.25
CA MET A 1 -23.72 11.36 35.85
C MET A 1 -22.36 11.49 35.18
N GLN A 2 -21.71 10.37 34.87
CA GLN A 2 -20.45 10.38 34.12
C GLN A 2 -20.73 10.83 32.68
N ARG A 3 -20.11 11.93 32.24
CA ARG A 3 -20.14 12.32 30.84
C ARG A 3 -19.15 11.43 30.09
N TRP A 4 -19.65 10.64 29.15
CA TRP A 4 -18.81 9.87 28.24
C TRP A 4 -18.10 10.83 27.29
N GLN A 5 -16.76 10.87 27.35
CA GLN A 5 -15.98 11.56 26.33
C GLN A 5 -15.91 10.68 25.09
N VAL A 6 -16.55 11.12 24.01
CA VAL A 6 -16.47 10.45 22.72
C VAL A 6 -15.17 10.86 22.03
N GLN A 7 -14.28 9.91 21.80
CA GLN A 7 -13.06 10.10 21.00
C GLN A 7 -13.18 9.33 19.70
N LEU A 8 -13.28 10.06 18.58
CA LEU A 8 -13.39 9.49 17.23
C LEU A 8 -12.18 9.91 16.40
N LYS A 9 -11.55 8.95 15.73
CA LYS A 9 -10.63 9.23 14.63
C LYS A 9 -11.43 9.14 13.33
N ARG A 10 -11.68 10.28 12.69
CA ARG A 10 -12.45 10.35 11.45
C ARG A 10 -11.53 10.09 10.27
N ILE A 11 -12.00 9.29 9.32
CA ILE A 11 -11.41 9.17 8.00
C ILE A 11 -12.41 9.81 7.04
N ASP A 12 -12.21 11.10 6.77
CA ASP A 12 -13.05 11.89 5.89
C ASP A 12 -12.22 12.56 4.79
N GLN A 13 -12.89 13.19 3.83
CA GLN A 13 -12.26 13.78 2.65
C GLN A 13 -11.15 14.78 3.03
N HIS A 14 -11.36 15.58 4.08
CA HIS A 14 -10.36 16.53 4.57
C HIS A 14 -9.08 15.82 5.02
N LEU A 15 -9.19 14.71 5.77
CA LEU A 15 -8.02 13.91 6.13
C LEU A 15 -7.34 13.33 4.88
N LEU A 16 -8.10 12.77 3.94
CA LEU A 16 -7.54 12.16 2.72
C LEU A 16 -6.77 13.19 1.88
N ASP A 17 -7.32 14.39 1.68
CA ASP A 17 -6.68 15.47 0.95
C ASP A 17 -5.41 15.97 1.66
N ALA A 18 -5.44 16.06 3.00
CA ALA A 18 -4.29 16.49 3.79
C ALA A 18 -3.12 15.50 3.68
N VAL A 19 -3.37 14.19 3.85
CA VAL A 19 -2.30 13.19 3.76
C VAL A 19 -1.77 13.03 2.34
N ALA A 20 -2.61 13.18 1.31
CA ALA A 20 -2.17 13.22 -0.08
C ALA A 20 -1.28 14.44 -0.38
N THR A 21 -1.64 15.60 0.18
CA THR A 21 -0.83 16.82 0.08
C THR A 21 0.53 16.65 0.73
N GLU A 22 0.58 16.08 1.94
CA GLU A 22 1.85 15.75 2.59
C GLU A 22 2.69 14.79 1.76
N ALA A 23 2.08 13.76 1.14
CA ALA A 23 2.79 12.81 0.31
C ALA A 23 3.49 13.47 -0.89
N ARG A 24 2.85 14.43 -1.58
CA ARG A 24 3.45 15.18 -2.70
C ARG A 24 4.72 15.93 -2.35
N GLN A 25 4.87 16.30 -1.08
CA GLN A 25 6.01 17.10 -0.59
C GLN A 25 7.18 16.24 -0.11
N ARG A 26 7.03 14.91 -0.07
CA ARG A 26 8.09 13.99 0.36
C ARG A 26 8.91 13.54 -0.85
N GLU A 27 10.22 13.38 -0.65
CA GLU A 27 11.12 12.82 -1.68
C GLU A 27 10.65 11.46 -2.19
N ARG A 28 10.13 10.62 -1.28
CA ARG A 28 9.60 9.29 -1.59
C ARG A 28 8.17 9.29 -2.15
N LEU A 29 7.57 10.47 -2.30
CA LEU A 29 6.22 10.67 -2.84
C LEU A 29 5.09 9.91 -2.10
N ARG A 30 5.36 9.46 -0.86
CA ARG A 30 4.38 8.77 -0.01
C ARG A 30 4.41 9.19 1.45
N ARG A 31 3.30 8.97 2.14
CA ARG A 31 3.11 9.26 3.56
C ARG A 31 2.25 8.21 4.25
N ASN A 32 2.76 7.65 5.35
CA ASN A 32 1.96 6.88 6.29
C ASN A 32 1.35 7.81 7.35
N HIS A 33 0.05 7.65 7.62
CA HIS A 33 -0.67 8.31 8.70
C HIS A 33 -1.29 7.26 9.64
N ASN A 34 -0.69 7.09 10.82
CA ASN A 34 -1.05 6.03 11.76
C ASN A 34 -2.31 6.38 12.57
N LEU A 35 -3.29 5.47 12.56
CA LEU A 35 -4.49 5.53 13.41
C LEU A 35 -4.33 4.70 14.69
N HIS A 36 -3.16 4.12 14.91
CA HIS A 36 -2.80 3.23 16.01
C HIS A 36 -1.56 3.74 16.74
N ARG A 37 -1.28 3.19 17.93
CA ARG A 37 0.04 3.29 18.55
C ARG A 37 0.89 2.11 18.09
N GLU A 38 2.22 2.27 18.03
CA GLU A 38 3.13 1.21 17.57
C GLU A 38 3.01 -0.09 18.39
N SER A 39 2.66 0.03 19.68
CA SER A 39 2.41 -1.07 20.61
C SER A 39 1.09 -1.81 20.38
N ASP A 40 0.20 -1.29 19.55
CA ASP A 40 -1.11 -1.90 19.35
C ASP A 40 -0.95 -3.23 18.61
N LEU A 41 -1.75 -4.24 18.98
CA LEU A 41 -1.73 -5.57 18.36
C LEU A 41 -2.22 -5.59 16.91
N VAL A 42 -2.78 -4.49 16.43
CA VAL A 42 -3.20 -4.32 15.03
C VAL A 42 -2.69 -2.97 14.55
N GLN A 43 -2.07 -2.93 13.39
CA GLN A 43 -1.69 -1.68 12.73
C GLN A 43 -2.84 -1.26 11.82
N ARG A 44 -3.26 0.00 11.93
CA ARG A 44 -4.30 0.63 11.09
C ARG A 44 -3.81 1.99 10.65
N PHE A 45 -3.64 2.22 9.36
CA PHE A 45 -3.08 3.48 8.88
C PHE A 45 -3.53 3.80 7.47
N LEU A 46 -3.39 5.06 7.10
CA LEU A 46 -3.50 5.49 5.72
C LEU A 46 -2.12 5.52 5.09
N ASN A 47 -2.01 5.00 3.87
CA ASN A 47 -0.84 5.14 3.04
C ASN A 47 -1.26 5.99 1.82
N ALA A 48 -0.75 7.21 1.76
CA ALA A 48 -0.97 8.11 0.64
C ALA A 48 0.23 8.01 -0.31
N LEU A 49 -0.03 7.74 -1.58
CA LEU A 49 0.97 7.50 -2.62
C LEU A 49 0.68 8.38 -3.83
N GLN A 50 1.74 8.93 -4.42
CA GLN A 50 1.67 9.62 -5.71
C GLN A 50 2.30 8.78 -6.81
N PRO A 51 1.87 8.92 -8.08
CA PRO A 51 2.57 8.32 -9.20
C PRO A 51 4.06 8.68 -9.18
N GLY A 52 4.95 7.70 -9.38
CA GLY A 52 6.39 7.85 -9.12
C GLY A 52 6.84 7.33 -7.76
N THR A 53 5.92 6.96 -6.86
CA THR A 53 6.26 6.26 -5.63
C THR A 53 6.78 4.87 -5.93
N TYR A 54 8.06 4.63 -5.65
CA TYR A 54 8.63 3.28 -5.70
C TYR A 54 8.43 2.55 -4.36
N VAL A 55 7.73 1.42 -4.40
CA VAL A 55 7.66 0.46 -3.29
C VAL A 55 8.49 -0.75 -3.68
N ARG A 56 9.61 -0.98 -3.00
CA ARG A 56 10.44 -2.16 -3.29
C ARG A 56 9.62 -3.43 -3.02
N PRO A 57 9.65 -4.44 -3.91
CA PRO A 57 8.91 -5.67 -3.72
C PRO A 57 9.30 -6.34 -2.41
N HIS A 58 8.31 -6.65 -1.60
CA HIS A 58 8.50 -7.20 -0.27
C HIS A 58 7.42 -8.20 0.09
N ARG A 59 7.69 -8.98 1.13
CA ARG A 59 6.72 -9.84 1.79
C ARG A 59 6.82 -9.66 3.30
N HIS A 60 5.73 -9.98 3.98
CA HIS A 60 5.66 -10.05 5.42
C HIS A 60 5.66 -11.53 5.83
N VAL A 61 6.63 -11.92 6.64
CA VAL A 61 6.75 -13.28 7.21
C VAL A 61 6.91 -13.14 8.71
N ARG A 62 6.05 -13.83 9.47
CA ARG A 62 6.08 -13.82 10.93
C ARG A 62 6.19 -15.24 11.48
N ALA A 63 6.59 -15.34 12.73
CA ALA A 63 6.77 -16.64 13.39
C ALA A 63 5.44 -17.37 13.60
N GLU A 64 4.36 -16.62 13.86
CA GLU A 64 3.02 -17.17 14.01
C GLU A 64 2.29 -17.15 12.67
N ALA A 65 1.83 -18.31 12.21
CA ALA A 65 1.08 -18.43 10.96
C ALA A 65 -0.21 -17.60 11.00
N GLY A 66 -0.57 -17.00 9.88
CA GLY A 66 -1.73 -16.13 9.76
C GLY A 66 -1.54 -14.74 10.35
N THR A 67 -0.31 -14.36 10.73
CA THR A 67 -0.01 -13.02 11.27
C THR A 67 0.81 -12.15 10.32
N GLY A 68 1.30 -12.68 9.20
CA GLY A 68 2.00 -11.90 8.17
C GLY A 68 1.10 -11.33 7.06
N PHE A 69 -0.22 -11.31 7.21
CA PHE A 69 -1.14 -10.81 6.20
C PHE A 69 -1.15 -9.27 6.12
N GLU A 70 -1.61 -8.74 4.99
CA GLU A 70 -1.88 -7.31 4.81
C GLU A 70 -3.22 -7.11 4.09
N CYS A 71 -4.06 -6.21 4.62
CA CYS A 71 -5.34 -5.86 4.02
C CYS A 71 -5.30 -4.41 3.54
N PHE A 72 -5.67 -4.18 2.28
CA PHE A 72 -5.70 -2.86 1.65
C PHE A 72 -7.12 -2.50 1.23
N LEU A 73 -7.52 -1.25 1.45
CA LEU A 73 -8.72 -0.66 0.85
C LEU A 73 -8.39 0.71 0.26
N VAL A 74 -8.61 0.91 -1.04
CA VAL A 74 -8.44 2.20 -1.70
C VAL A 74 -9.63 3.10 -1.38
N LEU A 75 -9.34 4.22 -0.71
CA LEU A 75 -10.33 5.21 -0.30
C LEU A 75 -10.39 6.39 -1.28
N GLN A 76 -9.29 6.68 -1.96
CA GLN A 76 -9.17 7.75 -2.95
C GLN A 76 -8.19 7.33 -4.05
N GLY A 77 -8.47 7.73 -5.31
CA GLY A 77 -7.63 7.42 -6.46
C GLY A 77 -7.67 5.95 -6.89
N ALA A 78 -6.53 5.47 -7.40
CA ALA A 78 -6.39 4.11 -7.91
C ALA A 78 -4.98 3.56 -7.70
N LEU A 79 -4.92 2.29 -7.31
CA LEU A 79 -3.71 1.56 -6.96
C LEU A 79 -3.58 0.33 -7.86
N GLY A 80 -2.39 0.09 -8.37
CA GLY A 80 -1.99 -1.17 -8.98
C GLY A 80 -1.31 -2.03 -7.93
N LEU A 81 -1.73 -3.29 -7.81
CA LEU A 81 -1.04 -4.32 -7.04
C LEU A 81 -0.39 -5.29 -8.02
N LEU A 82 0.89 -5.57 -7.80
CA LEU A 82 1.61 -6.65 -8.48
C LEU A 82 2.04 -7.68 -7.44
N VAL A 83 1.70 -8.94 -7.67
CA VAL A 83 2.21 -10.09 -6.91
C VAL A 83 3.28 -10.78 -7.75
N LEU A 84 4.41 -11.09 -7.15
CA LEU A 84 5.60 -11.59 -7.83
C LEU A 84 6.04 -12.95 -7.28
N ASP A 85 6.73 -13.72 -8.11
CA ASP A 85 7.51 -14.87 -7.65
C ASP A 85 8.85 -14.42 -7.02
N ALA A 86 9.61 -15.39 -6.52
CA ALA A 86 10.92 -15.14 -5.91
C ALA A 86 12.01 -14.70 -6.91
N GLN A 87 11.75 -14.82 -8.23
CA GLN A 87 12.62 -14.36 -9.30
C GLN A 87 12.25 -12.94 -9.76
N GLY A 88 11.14 -12.39 -9.27
CA GLY A 88 10.64 -11.06 -9.62
C GLY A 88 9.75 -11.05 -10.86
N HIS A 89 9.26 -12.20 -11.34
CA HIS A 89 8.25 -12.22 -12.39
C HIS A 89 6.87 -11.92 -11.82
N VAL A 90 6.08 -11.12 -12.54
CA VAL A 90 4.71 -10.80 -12.16
C VAL A 90 3.83 -12.04 -12.35
N LEU A 91 3.26 -12.54 -11.26
CA LEU A 91 2.29 -13.64 -11.24
C LEU A 91 0.85 -13.13 -11.33
N ARG A 92 0.57 -11.97 -10.73
CA ARG A 92 -0.76 -11.38 -10.68
C ARG A 92 -0.68 -9.86 -10.75
N GLN A 93 -1.67 -9.28 -11.42
CA GLN A 93 -1.87 -7.85 -11.56
C GLN A 93 -3.32 -7.52 -11.20
N GLU A 94 -3.53 -6.58 -10.28
CA GLU A 94 -4.86 -6.11 -9.89
C GLU A 94 -4.92 -4.59 -9.87
N ARG A 95 -5.99 -4.02 -10.44
CA ARG A 95 -6.29 -2.59 -10.32
C ARG A 95 -7.38 -2.39 -9.28
N LEU A 96 -7.04 -1.71 -8.19
CA LEU A 96 -7.97 -1.30 -7.16
C LEU A 96 -8.30 0.18 -7.35
N SER A 97 -9.56 0.57 -7.19
CA SER A 97 -9.96 1.98 -7.28
C SER A 97 -11.11 2.30 -6.34
N ALA A 98 -11.07 3.48 -5.73
CA ALA A 98 -12.17 3.98 -4.90
C ALA A 98 -13.51 4.06 -5.65
N LYS A 99 -13.45 4.25 -6.98
CA LYS A 99 -14.61 4.34 -7.88
C LYS A 99 -14.90 3.03 -8.61
N GLY A 100 -14.07 2.00 -8.43
CA GLY A 100 -14.20 0.71 -9.11
C GLY A 100 -15.03 -0.32 -8.33
N SER A 101 -15.22 -1.49 -8.96
CA SER A 101 -15.82 -2.68 -8.35
C SER A 101 -14.87 -3.35 -7.37
N LEU A 102 -13.58 -3.46 -7.71
CA LEU A 102 -12.52 -3.92 -6.80
C LEU A 102 -11.92 -2.71 -6.08
N ARG A 103 -12.17 -2.63 -4.77
CA ARG A 103 -11.69 -1.51 -3.92
C ARG A 103 -10.62 -1.92 -2.94
N GLY A 104 -10.55 -3.20 -2.60
CA GLY A 104 -9.68 -3.72 -1.57
C GLY A 104 -9.36 -5.19 -1.80
N VAL A 105 -8.26 -5.63 -1.19
CA VAL A 105 -7.81 -7.02 -1.19
C VAL A 105 -7.16 -7.33 0.14
N GLU A 106 -7.11 -8.62 0.49
CA GLU A 106 -6.20 -9.13 1.50
C GLU A 106 -5.12 -9.95 0.79
N LEU A 107 -3.86 -9.65 1.10
CA LEU A 107 -2.72 -10.47 0.75
C LEU A 107 -2.43 -11.43 1.88
N ALA A 108 -2.30 -12.71 1.53
CA ALA A 108 -1.80 -13.70 2.47
C ALA A 108 -0.34 -13.40 2.82
N GLU A 109 0.10 -13.92 3.97
CA GLU A 109 1.50 -13.84 4.35
C GLU A 109 2.42 -14.49 3.32
N ASN A 110 3.70 -14.10 3.34
CA ASN A 110 4.74 -14.70 2.51
C ASN A 110 4.53 -14.54 0.98
N GLN A 111 3.78 -13.54 0.54
CA GLN A 111 3.62 -13.19 -0.88
C GLN A 111 4.44 -11.95 -1.22
N PHE A 112 5.37 -12.07 -2.16
CA PHE A 112 6.10 -10.90 -2.67
C PHE A 112 5.16 -10.02 -3.47
N HIS A 113 5.10 -8.75 -3.11
CA HIS A 113 4.24 -7.80 -3.79
C HIS A 113 4.83 -6.39 -3.82
N THR A 114 4.33 -5.59 -4.74
CA THR A 114 4.55 -4.15 -4.79
C THR A 114 3.26 -3.42 -5.15
N LEU A 115 3.23 -2.14 -4.83
CA LEU A 115 2.10 -1.24 -5.05
C LEU A 115 2.54 -0.09 -5.95
N VAL A 116 1.65 0.31 -6.87
CA VAL A 116 1.88 1.36 -7.86
C VAL A 116 0.73 2.35 -7.79
N ALA A 117 1.02 3.63 -7.53
CA ALA A 117 -0.02 4.67 -7.61
C ALA A 117 -0.35 4.96 -9.08
N LEU A 118 -1.59 4.70 -9.48
CA LEU A 118 -2.05 4.88 -10.87
C LEU A 118 -2.67 6.26 -11.11
N GLU A 119 -3.22 6.86 -10.05
CA GLU A 119 -3.79 8.20 -10.06
C GLU A 119 -3.09 9.08 -9.01
N PRO A 120 -2.94 10.40 -9.25
CA PRO A 120 -2.56 11.34 -8.21
C PRO A 120 -3.47 11.20 -6.99
N ASP A 121 -2.90 11.50 -5.82
CA ASP A 121 -3.63 11.54 -4.56
C ASP A 121 -4.31 10.22 -4.18
N THR A 122 -3.68 9.11 -4.56
CA THR A 122 -4.14 7.78 -4.19
C THR A 122 -3.91 7.56 -2.69
N VAL A 123 -4.98 7.27 -1.95
CA VAL A 123 -4.93 6.97 -0.52
C VAL A 123 -5.58 5.63 -0.27
N MET A 124 -4.82 4.73 0.35
CA MET A 124 -5.33 3.44 0.82
C MET A 124 -5.32 3.38 2.35
N PHE A 125 -6.31 2.70 2.90
CA PHE A 125 -6.25 2.18 4.26
C PHE A 125 -5.53 0.84 4.24
N GLU A 126 -4.55 0.68 5.12
CA GLU A 126 -3.80 -0.55 5.32
C GLU A 126 -4.03 -1.04 6.75
N LEU A 127 -4.36 -2.32 6.87
CA LEU A 127 -4.47 -3.04 8.12
C LEU A 127 -3.56 -4.27 8.09
N LYS A 128 -2.78 -4.44 9.16
CA LYS A 128 -1.94 -5.63 9.34
C LYS A 128 -1.67 -5.93 10.80
N GLN A 129 -1.10 -7.09 11.07
CA GLN A 129 -0.75 -7.47 12.43
C GLN A 129 0.24 -6.47 13.06
N GLY A 130 -0.05 -6.08 14.30
CA GLY A 130 0.86 -5.39 15.17
C GLY A 130 1.43 -6.32 16.26
N PRO A 131 2.32 -5.81 17.13
CA PRO A 131 2.89 -4.47 17.06
C PRO A 131 3.88 -4.33 15.90
N TYR A 132 4.31 -3.09 15.64
CA TYR A 132 5.30 -2.80 14.60
C TYR A 132 6.71 -3.15 15.09
N PHE A 133 7.42 -4.00 14.35
CA PHE A 133 8.80 -4.39 14.64
C PHE A 133 9.72 -3.97 13.48
N PRO A 134 10.44 -2.83 13.57
CA PRO A 134 11.15 -2.22 12.44
C PRO A 134 12.17 -3.12 11.72
N THR A 135 12.79 -4.07 12.43
CA THR A 135 13.94 -4.85 11.94
C THR A 135 13.56 -6.21 11.34
N ALA A 136 12.30 -6.64 11.43
CA ALA A 136 11.87 -7.99 11.02
C ALA A 136 10.70 -8.02 10.04
N ASP A 137 10.04 -6.88 9.78
CA ASP A 137 8.72 -6.92 9.14
C ASP A 137 8.79 -7.08 7.61
N LYS A 138 9.91 -6.71 6.96
CA LYS A 138 10.00 -6.69 5.48
C LYS A 138 11.19 -7.48 4.97
N ASP A 139 10.88 -8.56 4.26
CA ASP A 139 11.83 -9.28 3.43
C ASP A 139 11.71 -8.76 1.99
N PHE A 140 12.79 -8.19 1.45
CA PHE A 140 12.82 -7.56 0.14
C PHE A 140 13.49 -8.46 -0.89
N LEU A 141 12.95 -8.42 -2.11
CA LEU A 141 13.61 -9.06 -3.24
C LEU A 141 14.92 -8.32 -3.60
N PRO A 142 16.10 -8.98 -3.52
CA PRO A 142 17.39 -8.31 -3.58
C PRO A 142 17.74 -7.76 -4.96
N MET A 143 17.23 -8.38 -6.03
CA MET A 143 17.46 -7.94 -7.42
C MET A 143 16.77 -6.63 -7.77
N PHE A 144 15.76 -6.21 -7.00
CA PHE A 144 15.11 -4.93 -7.22
C PHE A 144 15.91 -3.77 -6.62
N PRO A 145 15.98 -2.63 -7.32
CA PRO A 145 16.82 -1.49 -6.93
C PRO A 145 16.43 -0.93 -5.56
N LEU A 146 17.40 -0.30 -4.92
CA LEU A 146 17.18 0.43 -3.67
C LEU A 146 16.33 1.67 -3.93
N GLU A 147 15.48 1.99 -2.96
CA GLU A 147 14.66 3.20 -3.01
C GLU A 147 15.54 4.46 -3.10
N GLY A 148 15.09 5.45 -3.88
CA GLY A 148 15.83 6.70 -4.11
C GLY A 148 16.88 6.65 -5.23
N THR A 149 17.06 5.50 -5.87
CA THR A 149 17.95 5.36 -7.03
C THR A 149 17.22 5.70 -8.35
N PRO A 150 17.94 6.13 -9.41
CA PRO A 150 17.36 6.28 -10.75
C PRO A 150 16.72 4.98 -11.26
N GLU A 151 17.34 3.84 -11.00
CA GLU A 151 16.83 2.53 -11.43
C GLU A 151 15.49 2.20 -10.76
N ALA A 152 15.26 2.66 -9.53
CA ALA A 152 13.97 2.52 -8.86
C ALA A 152 12.87 3.37 -9.51
N GLN A 153 13.21 4.56 -10.03
CA GLN A 153 12.27 5.40 -10.78
C GLN A 153 11.90 4.75 -12.11
N ASP A 154 12.89 4.24 -12.85
CA ASP A 154 12.66 3.50 -14.10
C ASP A 154 11.83 2.23 -13.86
N GLN A 155 12.08 1.53 -12.76
CA GLN A 155 11.31 0.35 -12.40
C GLN A 155 9.84 0.68 -12.07
N GLU A 156 9.57 1.75 -11.32
CA GLU A 156 8.22 2.23 -11.06
C GLU A 156 7.48 2.58 -12.35
N LEU A 157 8.14 3.29 -13.26
CA LEU A 157 7.57 3.68 -14.56
C LEU A 157 7.16 2.45 -15.37
N ARG A 158 8.04 1.45 -15.47
CA ARG A 158 7.75 0.18 -16.15
C ARG A 158 6.54 -0.52 -15.56
N TRP A 159 6.44 -0.58 -14.23
CA TRP A 159 5.27 -1.19 -13.58
C TRP A 159 3.99 -0.40 -13.79
N ARG A 160 4.04 0.93 -13.72
CA ARG A 160 2.89 1.80 -13.97
C ARG A 160 2.38 1.67 -15.41
N ASP A 161 3.26 1.46 -16.37
CA ASP A 161 2.90 1.23 -17.77
C ASP A 161 2.11 -0.06 -18.00
N LEU A 162 2.31 -1.09 -17.16
CA LEU A 162 1.51 -2.34 -17.23
C LEU A 162 0.01 -2.09 -17.05
N PHE A 163 -0.38 -0.99 -16.40
CA PHE A 163 -1.77 -0.66 -16.12
C PHE A 163 -2.40 0.32 -17.14
N LYS A 164 -1.64 0.80 -18.13
CA LYS A 164 -2.17 1.72 -19.16
C LYS A 164 -3.01 1.00 -20.22
N GLY A 165 -2.90 -0.32 -20.35
CA GLY A 165 -3.58 -1.12 -21.40
C GLY A 165 -4.76 -1.97 -20.92
N SER A 166 -5.01 -2.10 -19.62
CA SER A 166 -5.99 -3.04 -19.05
C SER A 166 -7.42 -2.49 -18.99
N GLY A 167 -7.76 -1.51 -19.83
CA GLY A 167 -9.12 -0.95 -19.98
C GLY A 167 -10.11 -1.86 -20.73
N ARG A 168 -9.78 -3.12 -20.98
CA ARG A 168 -10.75 -4.12 -21.45
C ARG A 168 -11.13 -5.02 -20.29
N SER A 169 -12.26 -4.68 -19.70
CA SER A 169 -13.06 -5.51 -18.80
C SER A 169 -13.11 -6.94 -19.32
N SER A 170 -12.49 -7.89 -18.62
CA SER A 170 -12.90 -9.28 -18.69
C SER A 170 -14.10 -9.45 -17.76
N GLU A 171 -15.28 -9.06 -18.24
CA GLU A 171 -16.52 -9.70 -17.81
C GLU A 171 -16.60 -11.03 -18.58
N GLN A 172 -16.36 -12.13 -17.86
CA GLN A 172 -16.92 -13.45 -18.12
C GLN A 172 -17.35 -14.04 -16.78
#